data_AF-A0A2R6A977-F1
#
_entry.id   AF-A0A2R6A977-F1
#
_cell.length_a   1.000
_cell.length_b   1.000
_cell.length_c   1.000
_cell.angle_alpha   90.00
_cell.angle_beta   90.00
_cell.angle_gamma   90.00
#
_symmetry.space_group_name_H-M   'P 1'
#
loop_
_entity.id
_entity.type
_entity.pdbx_description
1 polymer ?
#
loop_
_entity_poly.entity_id
_entity_poly.type
_entity_poly.pdbx_seq_one_letter_code
_entity_poly.pdbx_strand_id
1 'polypeptide(L)'
;MRTLLIHRRLGARRGVSEMMAAMILILITLGVAGAVTAYFLTSNSRNTTSIIQAEKYLAYQAGEIVRVVFYENTSQSTLFLVEDVGNLPIQVSACYQEFAGSVPCTLTTPPPNENPVTVMLPGQLYALTVNTPNPLGVVIETQQNVLIQLTEDYAPSSGTPEYAFGTQSYQGQSYLGMTVVAFPISQLNNNYVNCGSPYDTQGYTAVAYVYFQNPHPTVSIVTDDGMEVFYAVAGSNSWNSVFNGAAWHGQGATEYQQTLNVEPNKEYEIVVQWFNECGPGMSALQITNSQLASSFSVTAWLWTSSSYPSYSSVAANPPAVPQGATVEANGAW
;
A
#
# COMPACT_ATOMS: atom_id res chain seq x y z
N MET A 1 44.99 33.08 88.77
CA MET A 1 45.26 33.23 87.32
C MET A 1 43.93 33.28 86.58
N ARG A 2 43.71 34.31 85.76
CA ARG A 2 42.49 34.59 84.98
C ARG A 2 42.84 34.51 83.48
N THR A 3 41.98 33.85 82.72
CA THR A 3 41.98 33.74 81.25
C THR A 3 41.40 35.00 80.60
N LEU A 4 41.93 35.45 79.45
CA LEU A 4 41.17 36.26 78.48
C LEU A 4 41.79 36.19 77.07
N LEU A 5 40.93 36.40 76.08
CA LEU A 5 40.89 35.81 74.73
C LEU A 5 40.49 36.94 73.73
N ILE A 6 40.73 36.75 72.40
CA ILE A 6 39.99 37.34 71.24
C ILE A 6 40.46 38.74 70.72
N HIS A 7 40.49 39.17 69.43
CA HIS A 7 40.02 38.72 68.08
C HIS A 7 40.87 39.32 66.92
N ARG A 8 40.66 38.78 65.70
CA ARG A 8 41.17 39.21 64.37
C ARG A 8 40.00 39.70 63.49
N ARG A 9 40.22 40.58 62.50
CA ARG A 9 39.27 40.94 61.40
C ARG A 9 39.95 40.90 60.02
N LEU A 10 39.20 40.54 58.97
CA LEU A 10 39.58 40.53 57.54
C LEU A 10 38.37 40.82 56.61
N GLY A 11 38.59 41.48 55.46
CA GLY A 11 37.70 41.71 54.29
C GLY A 11 38.52 42.33 53.13
N ALA A 12 38.19 42.40 51.83
CA ALA A 12 37.07 42.00 50.97
C ALA A 12 37.54 42.06 49.47
N ARG A 13 37.34 41.01 48.63
CA ARG A 13 37.50 40.99 47.13
C ARG A 13 36.79 39.77 46.49
N ARG A 14 35.44 39.68 46.50
CA ARG A 14 34.70 38.47 46.03
C ARG A 14 33.77 38.61 44.81
N GLY A 15 33.55 39.81 44.25
CA GLY A 15 32.40 40.03 43.33
C GLY A 15 32.47 39.47 41.89
N VAL A 16 33.62 39.50 41.21
CA VAL A 16 33.65 39.22 39.74
C VAL A 16 33.87 37.74 39.42
N SER A 17 34.63 37.03 40.24
CA SER A 17 34.85 35.59 40.06
C SER A 17 33.57 34.77 40.31
N GLU A 18 32.68 35.27 41.17
CA GLU A 18 31.41 34.60 41.49
C GLU A 18 30.43 34.65 40.30
N MET A 19 30.34 35.75 39.56
CA MET A 19 29.47 35.82 38.37
C MET A 19 29.95 34.93 37.22
N MET A 20 31.26 34.91 36.93
CA MET A 20 31.82 34.03 35.89
C MET A 20 31.60 32.56 36.20
N ALA A 21 31.78 32.16 37.47
CA ALA A 21 31.52 30.81 37.92
C ALA A 21 30.02 30.44 37.76
N ALA A 22 29.11 31.34 38.12
CA ALA A 22 27.67 31.11 37.97
C ALA A 22 27.26 30.92 36.51
N MET A 23 27.82 31.71 35.59
CA MET A 23 27.47 31.67 34.17
C MET A 23 27.95 30.37 33.49
N ILE A 24 29.17 29.92 33.82
CA ILE A 24 29.69 28.62 33.36
C ILE A 24 28.81 27.48 33.89
N LEU A 25 28.37 27.56 35.16
CA LEU A 25 27.50 26.54 35.75
C LEU A 25 26.16 26.47 35.01
N ILE A 26 25.56 27.61 34.66
CA ILE A 26 24.29 27.66 33.90
C ILE A 26 24.45 26.99 32.53
N LEU A 27 25.53 27.29 31.80
CA LEU A 27 25.78 26.69 30.48
C LEU A 27 25.97 25.17 30.55
N ILE A 28 26.71 24.68 31.54
CA ILE A 28 26.88 23.23 31.78
C ILE A 28 25.52 22.60 32.12
N THR A 29 24.72 23.25 32.95
CA THR A 29 23.40 22.74 33.35
C THR A 29 22.46 22.64 32.14
N LEU A 30 22.46 23.63 31.26
CA LEU A 30 21.67 23.59 30.01
C LEU A 30 22.14 22.49 29.05
N GLY A 31 23.45 22.29 28.91
CA GLY A 31 24.00 21.21 28.09
C GLY A 31 23.62 19.81 28.60
N VAL A 32 23.69 19.62 29.91
CA VAL A 32 23.26 18.36 30.55
C VAL A 32 21.76 18.15 30.41
N ALA A 33 20.95 19.18 30.64
CA ALA A 33 19.49 19.10 30.45
C ALA A 33 19.13 18.72 29.01
N GLY A 34 19.78 19.34 28.01
CA GLY A 34 19.55 19.02 26.59
C GLY A 34 19.91 17.57 26.24
N ALA A 35 21.04 17.06 26.71
CA ALA A 35 21.45 15.68 26.49
C ALA A 35 20.49 14.68 27.17
N VAL A 36 20.04 15.00 28.39
CA VAL A 36 19.05 14.18 29.13
C VAL A 36 17.72 14.16 28.39
N THR A 37 17.21 15.30 27.93
CA THR A 37 15.96 15.37 27.15
C THR A 37 16.07 14.58 25.83
N ALA A 38 17.18 14.72 25.10
CA ALA A 38 17.42 13.96 23.88
C ALA A 38 17.48 12.45 24.14
N TYR A 39 18.13 12.03 25.23
CA TYR A 39 18.18 10.64 25.66
C TYR A 39 16.78 10.10 26.00
N PHE A 40 15.96 10.85 26.74
CA PHE A 40 14.58 10.45 27.07
C PHE A 40 13.69 10.35 25.83
N LEU A 41 13.79 11.29 24.89
CA LEU A 41 13.04 11.24 23.62
C LEU A 41 13.44 10.01 22.79
N THR A 42 14.75 9.73 22.69
CA THR A 42 15.27 8.58 21.94
C THR A 42 14.94 7.24 22.63
N SER A 43 15.00 7.18 23.96
CA SER A 43 14.66 5.98 24.74
C SER A 43 13.17 5.66 24.66
N ASN A 44 12.30 6.67 24.72
CA ASN A 44 10.85 6.46 24.59
C ASN A 44 10.49 5.98 23.17
N SER A 45 11.11 6.55 22.14
CA SER A 45 10.93 6.10 20.75
C SER A 45 11.38 4.65 20.54
N ARG A 46 12.51 4.22 21.12
CA ARG A 46 12.95 2.82 21.02
C ARG A 46 12.03 1.84 21.75
N ASN A 47 11.47 2.26 22.89
CA ASN A 47 10.54 1.42 23.66
C ASN A 47 9.22 1.22 22.91
N THR A 48 8.66 2.26 22.29
CA THR A 48 7.42 2.13 21.50
C THR A 48 7.60 1.23 20.29
N THR A 49 8.73 1.34 19.56
CA THR A 49 9.03 0.43 18.44
C THR A 49 9.18 -1.03 18.91
N SER A 50 9.79 -1.27 20.08
CA SER A 50 9.96 -2.63 20.61
C SER A 50 8.64 -3.29 21.05
N ILE A 51 7.72 -2.51 21.60
CA ILE A 51 6.38 -3.00 22.03
C ILE A 51 5.55 -3.34 20.80
N ILE A 52 5.51 -2.45 19.81
CA ILE A 52 4.78 -2.68 18.55
C ILE A 52 5.33 -3.93 17.83
N GLN A 53 6.65 -4.13 17.82
CA GLN A 53 7.26 -5.33 17.22
C GLN A 53 6.95 -6.61 18.02
N ALA A 54 6.88 -6.53 19.35
CA ALA A 54 6.48 -7.66 20.18
C ALA A 54 4.99 -8.02 19.98
N GLU A 55 4.12 -7.03 19.86
CA GLU A 55 2.68 -7.25 19.60
C GLU A 55 2.41 -7.77 18.19
N LYS A 56 3.18 -7.31 17.18
CA LYS A 56 3.17 -7.92 15.83
C LYS A 56 3.53 -9.40 15.86
N TYR A 57 4.55 -9.75 16.65
CA TYR A 57 4.96 -11.14 16.81
C TYR A 57 3.87 -11.98 17.52
N LEU A 58 3.13 -11.38 18.47
CA LEU A 58 2.00 -12.04 19.11
C LEU A 58 0.83 -12.27 18.14
N ALA A 59 0.50 -11.30 17.28
CA ALA A 59 -0.52 -11.47 16.24
C ALA A 59 -0.15 -12.60 15.26
N TYR A 60 1.11 -12.62 14.81
CA TYR A 60 1.64 -13.66 13.95
C TYR A 60 1.61 -15.05 14.62
N GLN A 61 1.96 -15.14 15.91
CA GLN A 61 1.88 -16.40 16.67
C GLN A 61 0.43 -16.83 16.95
N ALA A 62 -0.48 -15.87 17.14
CA ALA A 62 -1.90 -16.13 17.30
C ALA A 62 -2.54 -16.59 15.98
N GLY A 63 -1.88 -16.38 14.84
CA GLY A 63 -2.40 -16.71 13.53
C GLY A 63 -3.46 -15.73 13.04
N GLU A 64 -3.47 -14.51 13.58
CA GLU A 64 -4.28 -13.38 13.12
C GLU A 64 -3.39 -12.52 12.21
N ILE A 65 -3.47 -12.74 10.90
CA ILE A 65 -2.59 -12.09 9.92
C ILE A 65 -3.46 -11.42 8.86
N VAL A 66 -3.38 -10.09 8.77
CA VAL A 66 -4.08 -9.32 7.75
C VAL A 66 -3.11 -8.95 6.65
N ARG A 67 -3.45 -9.31 5.42
CA ARG A 67 -2.78 -8.85 4.21
C ARG A 67 -3.59 -7.71 3.61
N VAL A 68 -2.95 -6.57 3.40
CA VAL A 68 -3.52 -5.52 2.53
C VAL A 68 -3.38 -6.03 1.09
N VAL A 69 -4.52 -6.21 0.43
CA VAL A 69 -4.63 -6.63 -0.98
C VAL A 69 -4.82 -5.42 -1.88
N PHE A 70 -5.34 -4.32 -1.34
CA PHE A 70 -5.38 -3.05 -2.06
C PHE A 70 -5.60 -1.86 -1.11
N TYR A 71 -5.26 -0.64 -1.54
CA TYR A 71 -5.83 0.57 -0.98
C TYR A 71 -6.17 1.65 -2.02
N GLU A 72 -7.23 2.43 -1.80
CA GLU A 72 -7.63 3.61 -2.57
C GLU A 72 -7.66 4.83 -1.66
N ASN A 73 -7.00 5.91 -2.08
CA ASN A 73 -7.04 7.19 -1.38
C ASN A 73 -8.06 8.12 -2.05
N THR A 74 -9.04 8.59 -1.29
CA THR A 74 -9.91 9.69 -1.69
C THR A 74 -9.53 10.97 -0.92
N SER A 75 -10.19 12.08 -1.22
CA SER A 75 -9.99 13.33 -0.48
C SER A 75 -10.48 13.30 0.97
N GLN A 76 -11.29 12.29 1.35
CA GLN A 76 -11.96 12.22 2.66
C GLN A 76 -11.59 10.98 3.47
N SER A 77 -11.28 9.88 2.80
CA SER A 77 -11.04 8.59 3.43
C SER A 77 -10.09 7.74 2.59
N THR A 78 -9.62 6.66 3.20
CA THR A 78 -8.80 5.64 2.53
C THR A 78 -9.46 4.30 2.71
N LEU A 79 -9.77 3.65 1.59
CA LEU A 79 -10.29 2.30 1.56
C LEU A 79 -9.11 1.33 1.51
N PHE A 80 -9.08 0.35 2.40
CA PHE A 80 -8.17 -0.80 2.31
C PHE A 80 -8.99 -2.05 1.99
N LEU A 81 -8.66 -2.75 0.90
CA LEU A 81 -9.12 -4.10 0.70
C LEU A 81 -8.14 -5.03 1.44
N VAL A 82 -8.65 -5.77 2.41
CA VAL A 82 -7.85 -6.60 3.30
C VAL A 82 -8.33 -8.04 3.27
N GLU A 83 -7.40 -8.97 3.41
CA GLU A 83 -7.68 -10.40 3.53
C GLU A 83 -7.08 -10.93 4.84
N ASP A 84 -7.87 -11.71 5.56
CA ASP A 84 -7.34 -12.52 6.66
C ASP A 84 -6.63 -13.74 6.07
N VAL A 85 -5.29 -13.70 6.02
CA VAL A 85 -4.44 -14.82 5.58
C VAL A 85 -3.98 -15.69 6.78
N GLY A 86 -4.55 -15.43 7.94
CA GLY A 86 -4.38 -16.20 9.15
C GLY A 86 -5.19 -17.50 9.16
N ASN A 87 -5.29 -18.12 10.34
CA ASN A 87 -6.08 -19.32 10.56
C ASN A 87 -7.21 -19.13 11.59
N LEU A 88 -7.36 -17.92 12.14
CA LEU A 88 -8.40 -17.56 13.11
C LEU A 88 -9.17 -16.32 12.65
N PRO A 89 -10.50 -16.28 12.83
CA PRO A 89 -11.29 -15.09 12.56
C PRO A 89 -10.85 -13.88 13.38
N ILE A 90 -10.77 -12.72 12.73
CA ILE A 90 -10.31 -11.46 13.34
C ILE A 90 -11.52 -10.57 13.62
N GLN A 91 -11.81 -10.26 14.89
CA GLN A 91 -12.89 -9.34 15.26
C GLN A 91 -12.35 -7.92 15.41
N VAL A 92 -12.61 -7.05 14.45
CA VAL A 92 -12.13 -5.65 14.45
C VAL A 92 -12.90 -4.84 15.47
N SER A 93 -12.20 -4.21 16.41
CA SER A 93 -12.79 -3.36 17.47
C SER A 93 -12.55 -1.87 17.21
N ALA A 94 -11.35 -1.50 16.75
CA ALA A 94 -10.97 -0.13 16.45
C ALA A 94 -9.83 -0.05 15.42
N CYS A 95 -9.59 1.14 14.87
CA CYS A 95 -8.42 1.44 14.08
C CYS A 95 -7.62 2.59 14.70
N TYR A 96 -6.32 2.55 14.50
CA TYR A 96 -5.37 3.56 14.93
C TYR A 96 -4.50 4.00 13.76
N GLN A 97 -4.00 5.23 13.84
CA GLN A 97 -2.99 5.76 12.95
C GLN A 97 -1.79 6.24 13.73
N GLU A 98 -0.62 6.08 13.11
CA GLU A 98 0.62 6.61 13.68
C GLU A 98 0.43 8.12 13.90
N PHE A 99 0.73 8.59 15.11
CA PHE A 99 0.62 9.99 15.55
C PHE A 99 -0.80 10.59 15.70
N ALA A 100 -1.85 9.98 15.14
CA ALA A 100 -3.23 10.47 15.26
C ALA A 100 -4.04 9.76 16.36
N GLY A 101 -3.60 8.58 16.81
CA GLY A 101 -4.33 7.78 17.80
C GLY A 101 -5.52 7.06 17.17
N SER A 102 -6.61 6.91 17.92
CA SER A 102 -7.82 6.22 17.44
C SER A 102 -8.46 7.01 16.30
N VAL A 103 -8.72 6.33 15.19
CA VAL A 103 -9.37 6.90 14.00
C VAL A 103 -10.67 6.15 13.70
N PRO A 104 -11.73 6.84 13.24
CA PRO A 104 -12.94 6.16 12.83
C PRO A 104 -12.65 5.28 11.61
N CYS A 105 -13.03 4.01 11.71
CA CYS A 105 -12.99 3.09 10.58
C CYS A 105 -14.27 2.26 10.50
N THR A 106 -14.55 1.71 9.33
CA THR A 106 -15.70 0.86 9.09
C THR A 106 -15.24 -0.34 8.27
N LEU A 107 -15.57 -1.54 8.76
CA LEU A 107 -15.34 -2.77 8.05
C LEU A 107 -16.64 -3.19 7.36
N THR A 108 -16.57 -3.45 6.07
CA THR A 108 -17.69 -3.91 5.24
C THR A 108 -17.27 -5.11 4.40
N THR A 109 -18.26 -5.83 3.84
CA THR A 109 -18.00 -6.68 2.67
C THR A 109 -17.48 -5.85 1.50
N PRO A 110 -16.67 -6.41 0.59
CA PRO A 110 -16.09 -5.66 -0.52
C PRO A 110 -17.16 -4.99 -1.41
N PRO A 111 -16.81 -3.89 -2.09
CA PRO A 111 -17.62 -3.35 -3.17
C PRO A 111 -18.01 -4.44 -4.18
N PRO A 112 -19.13 -4.29 -4.90
CA PRO A 112 -20.10 -3.19 -4.82
C PRO A 112 -21.18 -3.40 -3.74
N ASN A 113 -21.22 -4.56 -3.10
CA ASN A 113 -22.26 -4.94 -2.16
C ASN A 113 -21.79 -4.73 -0.72
N GLU A 114 -21.49 -3.49 -0.36
CA GLU A 114 -20.96 -3.14 0.96
C GLU A 114 -22.03 -3.34 2.05
N ASN A 115 -21.76 -4.26 2.97
CA ASN A 115 -22.56 -4.49 4.17
C ASN A 115 -21.65 -4.43 5.39
N PRO A 116 -22.01 -3.71 6.48
CA PRO A 116 -21.21 -3.68 7.69
C PRO A 116 -20.96 -5.07 8.27
N VAL A 117 -19.70 -5.32 8.62
CA VAL A 117 -19.26 -6.54 9.30
C VAL A 117 -18.29 -6.19 10.42
N THR A 118 -18.20 -7.05 11.44
CA THR A 118 -17.28 -6.84 12.57
C THR A 118 -16.24 -7.96 12.69
N VAL A 119 -16.33 -8.97 11.82
CA VAL A 119 -15.48 -10.16 11.86
C VAL A 119 -14.95 -10.44 10.45
N MET A 120 -13.64 -10.56 10.32
CA MET A 120 -12.97 -11.08 9.14
C MET A 120 -12.80 -12.60 9.29
N LEU A 121 -13.23 -13.36 8.30
CA LEU A 121 -13.05 -14.80 8.24
C LEU A 121 -11.80 -15.13 7.40
N PRO A 122 -11.04 -16.20 7.76
CA PRO A 122 -9.87 -16.60 7.01
C PRO A 122 -10.17 -16.85 5.52
N GLY A 123 -9.32 -16.32 4.64
CA GLY A 123 -9.41 -16.44 3.19
C GLY A 123 -10.53 -15.62 2.54
N GLN A 124 -11.13 -14.67 3.26
CA GLN A 124 -12.13 -13.74 2.72
C GLN A 124 -11.60 -12.32 2.64
N LEU A 125 -12.05 -11.59 1.62
CA LEU A 125 -11.76 -10.18 1.41
C LEU A 125 -12.79 -9.30 2.13
N TYR A 126 -12.31 -8.19 2.67
CA TYR A 126 -13.11 -7.17 3.35
C TYR A 126 -12.64 -5.78 2.96
N ALA A 127 -13.56 -4.82 2.99
CA ALA A 127 -13.29 -3.41 2.79
C ALA A 127 -13.18 -2.73 4.15
N LEU A 128 -11.99 -2.24 4.51
CA LEU A 128 -11.75 -1.44 5.69
C LEU A 128 -11.57 0.03 5.28
N THR A 129 -12.60 0.84 5.48
CA THR A 129 -12.53 2.29 5.22
C THR A 129 -12.05 3.00 6.46
N VAL A 130 -10.92 3.69 6.36
CA VAL A 130 -10.39 4.58 7.40
C VAL A 130 -10.76 6.01 7.03
N ASN A 131 -11.49 6.70 7.90
CA ASN A 131 -12.06 8.03 7.63
C ASN A 131 -11.03 9.17 7.78
N THR A 132 -9.85 8.97 7.21
CA THR A 132 -8.83 9.98 7.03
C THR A 132 -8.14 9.75 5.67
N PRO A 133 -7.80 10.84 4.94
CA PRO A 133 -7.09 10.73 3.68
C PRO A 133 -5.60 10.44 3.93
N ASN A 134 -5.02 9.54 3.13
CA ASN A 134 -3.59 9.16 3.19
C ASN A 134 -3.09 8.84 4.62
N PRO A 135 -3.67 7.81 5.28
CA PRO A 135 -3.12 7.23 6.49
C PRO A 135 -1.62 7.02 6.42
N LEU A 136 -0.96 7.14 7.57
CA LEU A 136 0.34 6.54 7.79
C LEU A 136 0.23 5.56 8.96
N GLY A 137 0.74 4.35 8.78
CA GLY A 137 0.81 3.31 9.78
C GLY A 137 -0.54 2.91 10.38
N VAL A 138 -1.51 2.51 9.55
CA VAL A 138 -2.80 2.02 10.06
C VAL A 138 -2.61 0.73 10.86
N VAL A 139 -3.22 0.67 12.03
CA VAL A 139 -3.25 -0.50 12.89
C VAL A 139 -4.69 -0.85 13.23
N ILE A 140 -5.07 -2.10 13.05
CA ILE A 140 -6.32 -2.68 13.52
C ILE A 140 -6.11 -3.16 14.96
N GLU A 141 -7.01 -2.81 15.85
CA GLU A 141 -7.14 -3.48 17.15
C GLU A 141 -8.25 -4.53 17.06
N THR A 142 -7.95 -5.73 17.57
CA THR A 142 -8.94 -6.80 17.67
C THR A 142 -9.69 -6.72 19.01
N GLN A 143 -10.82 -7.43 19.15
CA GLN A 143 -11.51 -7.54 20.45
C GLN A 143 -10.66 -8.20 21.54
N GLN A 144 -9.62 -8.93 21.15
CA GLN A 144 -8.64 -9.57 22.03
C GLN A 144 -7.50 -8.62 22.42
N ASN A 145 -7.58 -7.33 22.05
CA ASN A 145 -6.54 -6.31 22.21
C ASN A 145 -5.22 -6.70 21.52
N VAL A 146 -5.32 -7.38 20.38
CA VAL A 146 -4.17 -7.65 19.50
C VAL A 146 -4.09 -6.51 18.49
N LEU A 147 -2.90 -5.96 18.31
CA LEU A 147 -2.63 -4.92 17.31
C LEU A 147 -2.07 -5.56 16.03
N ILE A 148 -2.79 -5.37 14.93
CA ILE A 148 -2.41 -5.85 13.60
C ILE A 148 -2.11 -4.62 12.74
N GLN A 149 -0.85 -4.37 12.45
CA GLN A 149 -0.49 -3.31 11.52
C GLN A 149 -0.92 -3.72 10.12
N LEU A 150 -1.71 -2.87 9.46
CA LEU A 150 -1.85 -2.91 8.02
C LEU A 150 -0.50 -2.48 7.47
N THR A 151 0.26 -3.45 6.97
CA THR A 151 1.60 -3.21 6.46
C THR A 151 1.54 -2.20 5.31
N GLU A 152 1.98 -0.97 5.58
CA GLU A 152 2.31 0.02 4.55
C GLU A 152 3.66 -0.27 3.88
N ASP A 153 4.54 -1.05 4.53
CA ASP A 153 5.87 -1.36 4.02
C ASP A 153 6.02 -2.83 3.67
N TYR A 154 6.13 -3.10 2.37
CA TYR A 154 7.11 -4.02 1.77
C TYR A 154 7.57 -5.16 2.69
N ALA A 155 6.70 -6.12 2.96
CA ALA A 155 7.19 -7.48 3.01
C ALA A 155 7.34 -7.91 1.55
N PRO A 156 8.49 -8.45 1.11
CA PRO A 156 8.58 -9.16 -0.15
C PRO A 156 7.41 -10.13 -0.15
N SER A 157 6.36 -9.81 -0.88
CA SER A 157 5.15 -10.61 -0.82
C SER A 157 5.63 -11.96 -1.34
N SER A 158 5.52 -13.00 -0.52
CA SER A 158 5.98 -14.35 -0.88
C SER A 158 5.10 -14.96 -1.98
N GLY A 159 4.31 -14.13 -2.67
CA GLY A 159 3.35 -14.50 -3.67
C GLY A 159 3.82 -14.14 -5.07
N THR A 160 3.49 -15.04 -5.98
CA THR A 160 3.29 -14.77 -7.40
C THR A 160 2.36 -13.55 -7.55
N PRO A 161 2.67 -12.56 -8.41
CA PRO A 161 1.72 -11.54 -8.83
C PRO A 161 0.48 -12.21 -9.39
N GLU A 162 -0.61 -12.16 -8.63
CA GLU A 162 -1.87 -12.84 -8.88
C GLU A 162 -3.03 -11.92 -8.48
N TYR A 163 -3.86 -11.55 -9.44
CA TYR A 163 -5.13 -10.86 -9.18
C TYR A 163 -6.18 -11.20 -10.22
N ALA A 164 -7.45 -11.05 -9.84
CA ALA A 164 -8.59 -11.17 -10.74
C ALA A 164 -9.67 -10.17 -10.33
N PHE A 165 -9.83 -9.11 -11.12
CA PHE A 165 -10.83 -8.07 -10.91
C PHE A 165 -11.83 -8.03 -12.04
N GLY A 166 -13.06 -7.64 -11.74
CA GLY A 166 -14.11 -7.50 -12.74
C GLY A 166 -15.33 -6.75 -12.25
N THR A 167 -16.09 -6.27 -13.22
CA THR A 167 -17.41 -5.70 -12.99
C THR A 167 -18.41 -6.77 -12.54
N GLN A 168 -19.63 -6.40 -12.14
CA GLN A 168 -20.53 -7.30 -11.40
C GLN A 168 -20.91 -8.58 -12.14
N SER A 169 -20.84 -8.61 -13.47
CA SER A 169 -21.12 -9.81 -14.26
C SER A 169 -20.05 -10.89 -14.08
N TYR A 170 -18.81 -10.51 -13.77
CA TYR A 170 -17.68 -11.42 -13.61
C TYR A 170 -17.41 -11.81 -12.16
N GLN A 171 -17.85 -11.01 -11.19
CA GLN A 171 -17.62 -11.25 -9.77
C GLN A 171 -18.16 -12.62 -9.31
N GLY A 172 -17.34 -13.33 -8.52
CA GLY A 172 -17.63 -14.69 -8.03
C GLY A 172 -17.32 -15.81 -9.03
N GLN A 173 -17.03 -15.51 -10.29
CA GLN A 173 -16.52 -16.49 -11.25
C GLN A 173 -15.02 -16.77 -11.02
N SER A 174 -14.50 -17.87 -11.54
CA SER A 174 -13.07 -18.21 -11.42
C SER A 174 -12.35 -18.12 -12.75
N TYR A 175 -11.22 -17.40 -12.77
CA TYR A 175 -10.31 -17.25 -13.90
C TYR A 175 -8.88 -17.40 -13.41
N LEU A 176 -8.04 -18.14 -14.15
CA LEU A 176 -6.67 -18.47 -13.75
C LEU A 176 -6.59 -19.10 -12.33
N GLY A 177 -7.65 -19.79 -11.89
CA GLY A 177 -7.75 -20.37 -10.55
C GLY A 177 -8.04 -19.36 -9.42
N MET A 178 -8.20 -18.08 -9.74
CA MET A 178 -8.56 -17.02 -8.81
C MET A 178 -10.05 -16.72 -8.91
N THR A 179 -10.69 -16.35 -7.79
CA THR A 179 -12.06 -15.84 -7.80
C THR A 179 -12.03 -14.36 -8.16
N VAL A 180 -12.78 -13.98 -9.19
CA VAL A 180 -12.91 -12.57 -9.60
C VAL A 180 -13.66 -11.82 -8.51
N VAL A 181 -13.06 -10.71 -8.07
CA VAL A 181 -13.69 -9.77 -7.15
C VAL A 181 -13.90 -8.43 -7.85
N ALA A 182 -14.60 -7.52 -7.18
CA ALA A 182 -14.81 -6.19 -7.72
C ALA A 182 -13.47 -5.49 -7.98
N PHE A 183 -13.42 -4.65 -9.01
CA PHE A 183 -12.31 -3.71 -9.12
C PHE A 183 -12.23 -2.93 -7.81
N PRO A 184 -11.02 -2.80 -7.26
CA PRO A 184 -10.90 -2.19 -5.96
C PRO A 184 -11.02 -0.66 -6.04
N ILE A 185 -10.93 -0.10 -7.25
CA ILE A 185 -11.26 1.29 -7.59
C ILE A 185 -12.73 1.37 -8.04
N SER A 186 -13.54 2.10 -7.29
CA SER A 186 -15.00 2.14 -7.47
C SER A 186 -15.47 2.57 -8.87
N GLN A 187 -14.72 3.47 -9.52
CA GLN A 187 -15.02 4.00 -10.85
C GLN A 187 -15.01 2.90 -11.91
N LEU A 188 -14.20 1.86 -11.73
CA LEU A 188 -14.07 0.73 -12.66
C LEU A 188 -15.14 -0.36 -12.45
N ASN A 189 -15.97 -0.27 -11.42
CA ASN A 189 -16.98 -1.28 -11.10
C ASN A 189 -18.31 -1.09 -11.86
N ASN A 190 -18.42 -0.14 -12.78
CA ASN A 190 -19.69 0.14 -13.43
C ASN A 190 -19.95 -0.82 -14.60
N ASN A 191 -20.88 -1.78 -14.44
CA ASN A 191 -21.37 -2.63 -15.54
C ASN A 191 -22.11 -1.86 -16.67
N TYR A 192 -22.50 -0.60 -16.42
CA TYR A 192 -23.34 0.20 -17.31
C TYR A 192 -22.57 1.39 -17.89
N VAL A 193 -21.29 1.20 -18.23
CA VAL A 193 -20.54 2.20 -19.02
C VAL A 193 -21.34 2.51 -20.28
N ASN A 194 -21.55 3.80 -20.57
CA ASN A 194 -22.36 4.23 -21.70
C ASN A 194 -21.73 3.74 -23.02
N CYS A 195 -22.35 2.75 -23.67
CA CYS A 195 -21.94 2.25 -24.99
C CYS A 195 -22.31 3.20 -26.14
N GLY A 196 -22.91 4.36 -25.87
CA GLY A 196 -23.30 5.36 -26.86
C GLY A 196 -22.25 6.45 -26.99
N SER A 197 -21.69 6.61 -28.20
CA SER A 197 -20.66 7.63 -28.50
C SER A 197 -21.01 9.03 -27.98
N PRO A 198 -20.07 9.74 -27.32
CA PRO A 198 -18.71 9.31 -26.98
C PRO A 198 -18.71 8.18 -25.92
N TYR A 199 -17.83 7.19 -26.12
CA TYR A 199 -17.64 6.12 -25.14
C TYR A 199 -16.88 6.68 -23.94
N ASP A 200 -17.34 6.33 -22.74
CA ASP A 200 -16.62 6.59 -21.50
C ASP A 200 -15.69 5.41 -21.22
N THR A 201 -14.69 5.19 -22.09
CA THR A 201 -13.73 4.09 -21.89
C THR A 201 -12.97 4.31 -20.60
N GLN A 202 -13.04 3.34 -19.70
CA GLN A 202 -12.32 3.37 -18.43
C GLN A 202 -11.18 2.37 -18.47
N GLY A 203 -10.14 2.63 -17.70
CA GLY A 203 -9.00 1.73 -17.62
C GLY A 203 -8.13 2.04 -16.44
N TYR A 204 -7.03 1.30 -16.33
CA TYR A 204 -6.00 1.59 -15.36
C TYR A 204 -4.61 1.32 -15.92
N THR A 205 -3.64 1.99 -15.33
CA THR A 205 -2.22 1.69 -15.46
C THR A 205 -1.74 1.20 -14.09
N ALA A 206 -1.23 -0.02 -14.00
CA ALA A 206 -0.70 -0.59 -12.77
C ALA A 206 0.79 -0.88 -12.91
N VAL A 207 1.61 -0.46 -11.95
CA VAL A 207 3.08 -0.58 -11.98
C VAL A 207 3.58 -1.23 -10.70
N ALA A 208 4.30 -2.35 -10.82
CA ALA A 208 4.98 -3.01 -9.70
C ALA A 208 6.41 -3.40 -10.06
N TYR A 209 7.18 -3.76 -9.03
CA TYR A 209 8.47 -4.38 -9.15
C TYR A 209 8.38 -5.86 -8.78
N VAL A 210 9.08 -6.71 -9.52
CA VAL A 210 9.12 -8.17 -9.31
C VAL A 210 10.54 -8.72 -9.43
N TYR A 211 10.83 -9.79 -8.71
CA TYR A 211 12.00 -10.65 -8.92
C TYR A 211 11.57 -11.96 -9.56
N PHE A 212 12.15 -12.30 -10.71
CA PHE A 212 11.93 -13.61 -11.33
C PHE A 212 12.89 -14.66 -10.75
N GLN A 213 12.36 -15.75 -10.23
CA GLN A 213 13.15 -16.85 -9.68
C GLN A 213 13.62 -17.83 -10.76
N ASN A 214 12.91 -17.88 -11.89
CA ASN A 214 13.18 -18.74 -13.05
C ASN A 214 13.49 -17.85 -14.28
N PRO A 215 14.40 -18.25 -15.19
CA PRO A 215 14.64 -17.50 -16.44
C PRO A 215 13.44 -17.50 -17.41
N HIS A 216 12.47 -18.39 -17.20
CA HIS A 216 11.30 -18.58 -18.05
C HIS A 216 9.99 -18.55 -17.24
N PRO A 217 9.65 -17.42 -16.62
CA PRO A 217 8.35 -17.25 -15.97
C PRO A 217 7.26 -17.21 -17.04
N THR A 218 6.05 -17.60 -16.66
CA THR A 218 4.87 -17.51 -17.53
C THR A 218 3.96 -16.40 -17.05
N VAL A 219 3.61 -15.48 -17.94
CA VAL A 219 2.59 -14.47 -17.74
C VAL A 219 1.30 -14.95 -18.38
N SER A 220 0.26 -15.11 -17.57
CA SER A 220 -1.10 -15.40 -18.02
C SER A 220 -2.00 -14.21 -17.69
N ILE A 221 -2.87 -13.84 -18.61
CA ILE A 221 -3.91 -12.83 -18.40
C ILE A 221 -5.27 -13.35 -18.85
N VAL A 222 -6.33 -12.82 -18.25
CA VAL A 222 -7.68 -12.86 -18.84
C VAL A 222 -8.21 -11.45 -18.86
N THR A 223 -8.71 -11.00 -20.02
CA THR A 223 -9.16 -9.63 -20.20
C THR A 223 -10.50 -9.54 -20.91
N ASP A 224 -11.28 -8.56 -20.48
CA ASP A 224 -12.44 -7.97 -21.14
C ASP A 224 -12.40 -6.47 -20.79
N ASP A 225 -12.18 -5.52 -21.68
CA ASP A 225 -11.92 -5.70 -23.10
C ASP A 225 -10.43 -6.04 -23.33
N GLY A 226 -9.56 -5.04 -23.24
CA GLY A 226 -8.16 -5.18 -23.63
C GLY A 226 -7.16 -4.98 -22.50
N MET A 227 -6.08 -5.77 -22.54
CA MET A 227 -5.00 -5.72 -21.56
C MET A 227 -3.66 -5.93 -22.26
N GLU A 228 -2.63 -5.25 -21.79
CA GLU A 228 -1.25 -5.51 -22.19
C GLU A 228 -0.35 -5.48 -20.96
N VAL A 229 0.67 -6.33 -20.98
CA VAL A 229 1.69 -6.37 -19.94
C VAL A 229 3.02 -5.98 -20.57
N PHE A 230 3.72 -5.07 -19.91
CA PHE A 230 5.05 -4.64 -20.28
C PHE A 230 6.02 -4.95 -19.16
N TYR A 231 7.28 -5.19 -19.51
CA TYR A 231 8.34 -5.37 -18.53
C TYR A 231 9.66 -4.77 -19.00
N ALA A 232 10.42 -4.28 -18.02
CA ALA A 232 11.77 -3.77 -18.21
C ALA A 232 12.61 -4.14 -16.98
N VAL A 233 13.93 -4.28 -17.15
CA VAL A 233 14.83 -4.30 -15.99
C VAL A 233 14.67 -2.98 -15.25
N ALA A 234 14.54 -3.00 -13.91
CA ALA A 234 14.31 -1.78 -13.13
C ALA A 234 15.34 -0.68 -13.47
N GLY A 235 14.85 0.53 -13.77
CA GLY A 235 15.66 1.67 -14.21
C GLY A 235 16.03 1.70 -15.70
N SER A 236 15.59 0.72 -16.50
CA SER A 236 15.71 0.72 -17.96
C SER A 236 14.58 1.52 -18.61
N ASN A 237 14.89 2.23 -19.70
CA ASN A 237 13.88 2.84 -20.58
C ASN A 237 13.51 1.95 -21.79
N SER A 238 14.05 0.74 -21.84
CA SER A 238 13.76 -0.24 -22.91
C SER A 238 12.71 -1.23 -22.43
N TRP A 239 11.51 -1.07 -22.95
CA TRP A 239 10.33 -1.87 -22.62
C TRP A 239 10.15 -3.03 -23.58
N ASN A 240 9.73 -4.17 -23.02
CA ASN A 240 9.29 -5.34 -23.78
C ASN A 240 7.79 -5.51 -23.57
N SER A 241 7.05 -5.78 -24.66
CA SER A 241 5.63 -6.15 -24.59
C SER A 241 5.52 -7.67 -24.50
N VAL A 242 4.66 -8.16 -23.61
CA VAL A 242 4.44 -9.58 -23.40
C VAL A 242 3.60 -10.16 -24.55
N PHE A 243 2.51 -9.48 -24.93
CA PHE A 243 1.56 -9.98 -25.93
C PHE A 243 1.64 -9.26 -27.27
N ASN A 244 2.48 -8.23 -27.41
CA ASN A 244 2.68 -7.45 -28.64
C ASN A 244 1.37 -6.90 -29.24
N GLY A 245 0.44 -6.48 -28.38
CA GLY A 245 -0.86 -5.93 -28.76
C GLY A 245 -1.93 -6.98 -29.09
N ALA A 246 -1.61 -8.28 -29.02
CA ALA A 246 -2.57 -9.34 -29.35
C ALA A 246 -3.79 -9.37 -28.42
N ALA A 247 -3.67 -8.85 -27.20
CA ALA A 247 -4.73 -8.72 -26.21
C ALA A 247 -5.26 -7.28 -26.07
N TRP A 248 -4.81 -6.34 -26.92
CA TRP A 248 -5.18 -4.93 -26.87
C TRP A 248 -6.24 -4.56 -27.91
N HIS A 249 -7.45 -5.10 -27.74
CA HIS A 249 -8.63 -4.75 -28.55
C HIS A 249 -9.91 -5.08 -27.80
N GLY A 250 -11.05 -4.54 -28.26
CA GLY A 250 -12.38 -4.90 -27.75
C GLY A 250 -12.67 -6.39 -27.92
N GLN A 251 -13.14 -7.06 -26.86
CA GLN A 251 -13.43 -8.50 -26.83
C GLN A 251 -14.08 -8.90 -25.50
N GLY A 252 -14.81 -10.02 -25.49
CA GLY A 252 -15.19 -10.63 -24.21
C GLY A 252 -14.02 -11.32 -23.50
N ALA A 253 -14.25 -11.77 -22.26
CA ALA A 253 -13.27 -12.47 -21.43
C ALA A 253 -12.47 -13.54 -22.20
N THR A 254 -11.21 -13.24 -22.49
CA THR A 254 -10.30 -14.08 -23.29
C THR A 254 -8.96 -14.25 -22.58
N GLU A 255 -8.47 -15.49 -22.54
CA GLU A 255 -7.19 -15.85 -21.92
C GLU A 255 -6.03 -15.73 -22.91
N TYR A 256 -4.93 -15.13 -22.45
CA TYR A 256 -3.65 -15.08 -23.16
C TYR A 256 -2.54 -15.55 -22.25
N GLN A 257 -1.54 -16.22 -22.83
CA GLN A 257 -0.41 -16.73 -22.08
C GLN A 257 0.88 -16.60 -22.89
N GLN A 258 1.95 -16.17 -22.23
CA GLN A 258 3.28 -16.06 -22.83
C GLN A 258 4.37 -16.39 -21.82
N THR A 259 5.38 -17.15 -22.26
CA THR A 259 6.60 -17.38 -21.49
C THR A 259 7.63 -16.28 -21.81
N LEU A 260 8.20 -15.69 -20.77
CA LEU A 260 9.23 -14.66 -20.89
C LEU A 260 10.64 -15.27 -20.98
N ASN A 261 11.59 -14.44 -21.38
CA ASN A 261 13.02 -14.73 -21.24
C ASN A 261 13.65 -13.61 -20.42
N VAL A 262 13.97 -13.92 -19.16
CA VAL A 262 14.47 -12.95 -18.18
C VAL A 262 15.73 -13.48 -17.51
N GLU A 263 16.50 -12.57 -16.93
CA GLU A 263 17.62 -12.95 -16.07
C GLU A 263 17.09 -13.20 -14.64
N PRO A 264 17.33 -14.38 -14.06
CA PRO A 264 16.86 -14.69 -12.72
C PRO A 264 17.45 -13.75 -11.66
N ASN A 265 16.69 -13.49 -10.61
CA ASN A 265 17.05 -12.68 -9.44
C ASN A 265 17.43 -11.23 -9.76
N LYS A 266 17.07 -10.72 -10.95
CA LYS A 266 17.04 -9.29 -11.23
C LYS A 266 15.66 -8.72 -10.90
N GLU A 267 15.66 -7.45 -10.48
CA GLU A 267 14.44 -6.69 -10.31
C GLU A 267 13.95 -6.19 -11.67
N TYR A 268 12.67 -6.42 -11.94
CA TYR A 268 11.98 -5.97 -13.13
C TYR A 268 10.82 -5.07 -12.71
N GLU A 269 10.63 -4.00 -13.48
CA GLU A 269 9.41 -3.21 -13.44
C GLU A 269 8.40 -3.86 -14.38
N ILE A 270 7.22 -4.17 -13.86
CA ILE A 270 6.07 -4.73 -14.57
C ILE A 270 5.01 -3.65 -14.66
N VAL A 271 4.51 -3.41 -15.86
CA VAL A 271 3.40 -2.51 -16.10
C VAL A 271 2.25 -3.27 -16.73
N VAL A 272 1.07 -3.11 -16.16
CA VAL A 272 -0.18 -3.54 -16.75
C VAL A 272 -0.93 -2.31 -17.24
N GLN A 273 -1.33 -2.35 -18.50
CA GLN A 273 -2.33 -1.45 -19.06
C GLN A 273 -3.59 -2.27 -19.29
N TRP A 274 -4.75 -1.76 -18.87
CA TRP A 274 -6.04 -2.38 -19.16
C TRP A 274 -7.07 -1.32 -19.48
N PHE A 275 -8.03 -1.66 -20.35
CA PHE A 275 -9.19 -0.84 -20.64
C PHE A 275 -10.46 -1.69 -20.77
N ASN A 276 -11.58 -1.05 -20.45
CA ASN A 276 -12.94 -1.47 -20.76
C ASN A 276 -13.53 -0.40 -21.69
N GLU A 277 -13.75 -0.76 -22.95
CA GLU A 277 -14.32 0.15 -23.95
C GLU A 277 -15.78 0.41 -23.60
N CYS A 278 -16.55 -0.65 -23.33
CA CYS A 278 -17.93 -0.56 -22.90
C CYS A 278 -18.49 -1.86 -22.32
N GLY A 279 -19.45 -1.75 -21.39
CA GLY A 279 -20.14 -2.90 -20.81
C GLY A 279 -19.36 -3.61 -19.70
N PRO A 280 -19.53 -4.94 -19.55
CA PRO A 280 -18.72 -5.74 -18.63
C PRO A 280 -17.23 -5.56 -18.85
N GLY A 281 -16.46 -5.58 -17.77
CA GLY A 281 -15.00 -5.56 -17.88
C GLY A 281 -14.37 -6.49 -16.84
N MET A 282 -13.27 -7.12 -17.20
CA MET A 282 -12.44 -7.88 -16.27
C MET A 282 -10.97 -7.81 -16.63
N SER A 283 -10.14 -7.92 -15.61
CA SER A 283 -8.70 -8.02 -15.73
C SER A 283 -8.17 -9.00 -14.70
N ALA A 284 -7.53 -10.05 -15.17
CA ALA A 284 -6.82 -11.01 -14.34
C ALA A 284 -5.38 -11.16 -14.82
N LEU A 285 -4.45 -11.33 -13.88
CA LEU A 285 -3.02 -11.53 -14.12
C LEU A 285 -2.50 -12.65 -13.21
N GLN A 286 -1.66 -13.51 -13.76
CA GLN A 286 -0.81 -14.42 -12.99
C GLN A 286 0.59 -14.45 -13.61
N ILE A 287 1.63 -14.29 -12.79
CA ILE A 287 3.04 -14.34 -13.24
C ILE A 287 3.83 -15.40 -12.47
N THR A 288 3.92 -16.62 -13.01
CA THR A 288 4.55 -17.76 -12.32
C THR A 288 6.04 -17.56 -12.05
N ASN A 289 6.56 -18.25 -11.02
CA ASN A 289 7.99 -18.25 -10.65
C ASN A 289 8.56 -16.83 -10.43
N SER A 290 7.75 -15.96 -9.85
CA SER A 290 8.14 -14.60 -9.52
C SER A 290 7.71 -14.24 -8.11
N GLN A 291 8.35 -13.22 -7.58
CA GLN A 291 8.09 -12.68 -6.26
C GLN A 291 7.88 -11.18 -6.39
N LEU A 292 6.79 -10.65 -5.84
CA LEU A 292 6.58 -9.22 -5.80
C LEU A 292 7.67 -8.58 -4.93
N ALA A 293 8.40 -7.66 -5.54
CA ALA A 293 9.23 -6.72 -4.81
C ALA A 293 8.36 -5.64 -4.20
N SER A 294 7.32 -5.16 -4.91
CA SER A 294 6.40 -4.12 -4.49
C SER A 294 4.93 -4.51 -4.66
N SER A 295 4.01 -3.80 -3.99
CA SER A 295 2.62 -3.71 -4.48
C SER A 295 2.58 -3.02 -5.84
N PHE A 296 1.54 -3.24 -6.62
CA PHE A 296 1.32 -2.41 -7.81
C PHE A 296 0.75 -1.08 -7.40
N SER A 297 1.35 0.03 -7.81
CA SER A 297 0.68 1.32 -7.84
C SER A 297 -0.27 1.35 -9.02
N VAL A 298 -1.55 1.65 -8.78
CA VAL A 298 -2.61 1.61 -9.79
C VAL A 298 -3.19 3.01 -9.97
N THR A 299 -3.20 3.52 -11.20
CA THR A 299 -3.87 4.76 -11.58
C THR A 299 -5.02 4.44 -12.50
N ALA A 300 -6.26 4.62 -12.03
CA ALA A 300 -7.44 4.54 -12.87
C ALA A 300 -7.62 5.82 -13.68
N TRP A 301 -8.09 5.67 -14.90
CA TRP A 301 -8.24 6.76 -15.84
C TRP A 301 -9.47 6.58 -16.72
N LEU A 302 -9.98 7.73 -17.20
CA LEU A 302 -11.08 7.85 -18.13
C LEU A 302 -10.57 8.39 -19.45
N TRP A 303 -11.02 7.79 -20.54
CA TRP A 303 -10.71 8.18 -21.90
C TRP A 303 -11.98 8.62 -22.62
N THR A 304 -12.14 9.94 -22.78
CA THR A 304 -13.33 10.55 -23.37
C THR A 304 -13.16 10.70 -24.89
N SER A 305 -13.45 9.63 -25.62
CA SER A 305 -13.35 9.59 -27.09
C SER A 305 -14.39 8.65 -27.71
N SER A 306 -14.33 8.41 -29.01
CA SER A 306 -15.15 7.41 -29.71
C SER A 306 -14.52 6.01 -29.73
N SER A 307 -13.43 5.77 -29.01
CA SER A 307 -12.69 4.50 -28.93
C SER A 307 -11.81 4.46 -27.69
N TYR A 308 -11.06 3.39 -27.48
CA TYR A 308 -9.97 3.25 -26.49
C TYR A 308 -8.61 3.78 -27.00
N PRO A 309 -7.59 3.95 -26.13
CA PRO A 309 -6.24 4.34 -26.53
C PRO A 309 -5.59 3.34 -27.50
N SER A 310 -4.82 3.81 -28.48
CA SER A 310 -4.13 2.89 -29.39
C SER A 310 -3.00 2.13 -28.69
N TYR A 311 -2.74 0.89 -29.13
CA TYR A 311 -1.60 0.11 -28.63
C TYR A 311 -0.27 0.87 -28.74
N SER A 312 -0.04 1.55 -29.86
CA SER A 312 1.18 2.35 -30.06
C SER A 312 1.32 3.50 -29.07
N SER A 313 0.22 4.07 -28.58
CA SER A 313 0.23 5.12 -27.57
C SER A 313 0.64 4.58 -26.21
N VAL A 314 0.11 3.43 -25.80
CA VAL A 314 0.45 2.83 -24.50
C VAL A 314 1.84 2.20 -24.51
N ALA A 315 2.27 1.62 -25.63
CA ALA A 315 3.59 1.02 -25.78
C ALA A 315 4.73 2.04 -25.82
N ALA A 316 4.45 3.30 -26.19
CA ALA A 316 5.47 4.35 -26.27
C ALA A 316 6.01 4.77 -24.89
N ASN A 317 5.18 4.68 -23.84
CA ASN A 317 5.58 4.97 -22.46
C ASN A 317 4.71 4.17 -21.48
N PRO A 318 4.95 2.85 -21.33
CA PRO A 318 4.06 1.97 -20.60
C PRO A 318 3.69 2.42 -19.18
N PRO A 319 4.62 2.91 -18.32
CA PRO A 319 4.27 3.30 -16.95
C PRO A 319 3.36 4.52 -16.84
N ALA A 320 3.19 5.29 -17.93
CA ALA A 320 2.36 6.48 -17.90
C ALA A 320 0.90 6.16 -18.21
N VAL A 321 0.02 6.93 -17.58
CA VAL A 321 -1.38 7.04 -17.99
C VAL A 321 -1.43 7.43 -19.49
N PRO A 322 -2.26 6.77 -20.31
CA PRO A 322 -2.32 7.05 -21.74
C PRO A 322 -2.52 8.54 -22.05
N GLN A 323 -1.75 9.09 -22.98
CA GLN A 323 -1.81 10.51 -23.33
C GLN A 323 -3.19 10.88 -23.89
N GLY A 324 -3.96 11.69 -23.15
CA GLY A 324 -5.34 12.05 -23.47
C GLY A 324 -6.37 11.51 -22.49
N ALA A 325 -5.99 10.57 -21.61
CA ALA A 325 -6.83 10.14 -20.51
C ALA A 325 -6.80 11.14 -19.35
N THR A 326 -7.89 11.20 -18.60
CA THR A 326 -8.00 11.94 -17.33
C THR A 326 -7.86 10.95 -16.18
N VAL A 327 -7.02 11.25 -15.20
CA VAL A 327 -6.89 10.42 -13.99
C VAL A 327 -8.15 10.55 -13.14
N GLU A 328 -8.77 9.42 -12.80
CA GLU A 328 -9.96 9.38 -11.95
C GLU A 328 -9.62 9.05 -10.50
N ALA A 329 -8.69 8.11 -10.27
CA ALA A 329 -8.30 7.66 -8.95
C ALA A 329 -6.88 7.07 -8.94
N ASN A 330 -6.27 7.03 -7.75
CA ASN A 330 -5.01 6.32 -7.52
C ASN A 330 -5.17 5.36 -6.34
N GLY A 331 -4.52 4.22 -6.43
CA GLY A 331 -4.48 3.21 -5.39
C GLY A 331 -3.27 2.29 -5.54
N ALA A 332 -3.30 1.17 -4.85
CA ALA A 332 -2.33 0.09 -5.04
C ALA A 332 -2.93 -1.26 -4.71
N TRP A 333 -2.49 -2.36 -5.35
CA TRP A 333 -2.84 -3.75 -4.99
C TRP A 333 -1.62 -4.60 -4.63
#